data_AF-A0ABD3NKJ9-F1
#
_entry.id   AF-A0ABD3NKJ9-F1
#
_cell.length_a   1.000
_cell.length_b   1.000
_cell.length_c   1.000
_cell.angle_alpha   90.00
_cell.angle_beta   90.00
_cell.angle_gamma   90.00
#
_symmetry.space_group_name_H-M   'P 1'
#
loop_
_entity.id
_entity.type
_entity.pdbx_description
1 polymer ?
#
loop_
_entity_poly.entity_id
_entity_poly.type
_entity_poly.pdbx_seq_one_letter_code
_entity_poly.pdbx_strand_id
1 'polypeptide(L)'
;MVRIKRDASKKRWTTQAFTVLVLLFIAAIFLGTIALFTFMMTADVSLQDGVSATVGDQTTNNNDNSNSLRSNWRQVYKEGSKTLRDWKQMGLEKNKSLSYPGVDEEIARILRSARAEIDAETAAQLPKWADVVSQYGDKPIIHGLENCERYRQQVKPEDRMIGPAGIFNTGTNLFFQVEKENCVIKEAALSKSHSEPRKNGIRYQVPWGKHNPVKTHRFHNVAAAWGAGIKQDDVMPFVLIKDPYHWMGSECRHEYLLRWDHDENHCPNVIDNTVTDRYEPIPVYSKYAKSEEHYDSLVDVWNTWYNEWEEQSFPMIQTRFEDLVFHGEEVLKTACECVGGVFSDDFVFIERNAKEDLPLNAGANGLVKTLIQYGNSNNRLHGFTDREVLYAGENLDAALMEKFGYVPPPSP
;
A
#
# COMPACT_ATOMS: atom_id res chain seq x y z
N MET A 1 -19.57 42.86 -63.34
CA MET A 1 -20.77 42.00 -63.21
C MET A 1 -20.50 40.67 -63.91
N VAL A 2 -20.13 39.62 -63.17
CA VAL A 2 -20.01 38.25 -63.69
C VAL A 2 -20.70 37.34 -62.70
N ARG A 3 -21.77 36.66 -63.12
CA ARG A 3 -22.63 35.82 -62.28
C ARG A 3 -22.37 34.35 -62.65
N ILE A 4 -21.63 33.65 -61.80
CA ILE A 4 -21.35 32.21 -61.96
C ILE A 4 -22.49 31.43 -61.30
N LYS A 5 -23.24 30.66 -62.08
CA LYS A 5 -24.21 29.67 -61.59
C LYS A 5 -23.45 28.43 -61.11
N ARG A 6 -23.62 28.05 -59.84
CA ARG A 6 -23.15 26.76 -59.31
C ARG A 6 -24.26 25.71 -59.44
N ASP A 7 -23.87 24.58 -60.00
CA ASP A 7 -24.70 23.44 -60.33
C ASP A 7 -24.87 22.52 -59.10
N ALA A 8 -26.12 22.17 -58.78
CA ALA A 8 -26.54 21.51 -57.55
C ALA A 8 -27.02 20.08 -57.81
N SER A 9 -26.15 19.20 -58.34
CA SER A 9 -26.53 17.82 -58.66
C SER A 9 -25.64 16.72 -58.06
N LYS A 10 -24.55 17.04 -57.34
CA LYS A 10 -23.60 16.02 -56.85
C LYS A 10 -23.71 15.59 -55.37
N LYS A 11 -24.68 16.08 -54.60
CA LYS A 11 -24.75 15.83 -53.14
C LYS A 11 -25.66 14.69 -52.66
N ARG A 12 -26.26 13.89 -53.55
CA ARG A 12 -27.28 12.87 -53.16
C ARG A 12 -26.77 11.43 -53.06
N TRP A 13 -25.56 11.13 -53.52
CA TRP A 13 -25.05 9.75 -53.56
C TRP A 13 -24.26 9.33 -52.31
N THR A 14 -23.78 10.25 -51.48
CA THR A 14 -22.93 9.93 -50.32
C THR A 14 -23.74 9.52 -49.08
N THR A 15 -24.96 10.02 -48.93
CA THR A 15 -25.77 9.75 -47.72
C THR A 15 -26.34 8.33 -47.73
N GLN A 16 -26.81 7.82 -48.87
CA GLN A 16 -27.37 6.46 -48.95
C GLN A 16 -26.32 5.37 -48.75
N ALA A 17 -25.11 5.55 -49.29
CA ALA A 17 -24.01 4.62 -49.09
C ALA A 17 -23.58 4.55 -47.61
N PHE A 18 -23.57 5.69 -46.91
CA PHE A 18 -23.22 5.75 -45.50
C PHE A 18 -24.28 5.08 -44.61
N THR A 19 -25.57 5.28 -44.88
CA THR A 19 -26.66 4.62 -44.13
C THR A 19 -26.62 3.10 -44.30
N VAL A 20 -26.33 2.59 -45.51
CA VAL A 20 -26.20 1.14 -45.74
C VAL A 20 -25.01 0.56 -44.99
N LEU A 21 -23.87 1.26 -44.94
CA LEU A 21 -22.69 0.80 -44.20
C LEU A 21 -22.95 0.73 -42.69
N VAL A 22 -23.63 1.73 -42.12
CA VAL A 22 -23.99 1.74 -40.70
C VAL A 22 -24.96 0.62 -40.35
N LEU A 23 -25.96 0.34 -41.21
CA LEU A 23 -26.91 -0.75 -40.98
C LEU A 23 -26.24 -2.14 -41.07
N LEU A 24 -25.29 -2.32 -41.99
CA LEU A 24 -24.52 -3.57 -42.09
C LEU A 24 -23.62 -3.78 -40.86
N PHE A 25 -23.04 -2.70 -40.33
CA PHE A 25 -22.21 -2.77 -39.11
C PHE A 25 -23.05 -3.13 -37.88
N ILE A 26 -24.23 -2.52 -37.71
CA ILE A 26 -25.17 -2.85 -36.63
C ILE A 26 -25.67 -4.30 -36.74
N ALA A 27 -25.99 -4.77 -37.95
CA ALA A 27 -26.40 -6.16 -38.18
C ALA A 27 -25.28 -7.17 -37.83
N ALA A 28 -24.02 -6.84 -38.14
CA ALA A 28 -22.87 -7.69 -37.78
C ALA A 28 -22.69 -7.80 -36.25
N ILE A 29 -22.87 -6.69 -35.52
CA ILE A 29 -22.83 -6.70 -34.04
C ILE A 29 -23.96 -7.56 -33.49
N PHE A 30 -25.19 -7.38 -34.00
CA PHE A 30 -26.35 -8.14 -33.54
C PHE A 30 -26.21 -9.65 -33.79
N LEU A 31 -25.70 -10.04 -34.96
CA LEU A 31 -25.42 -11.44 -35.29
C LEU A 31 -24.28 -12.02 -34.43
N GLY A 32 -23.25 -11.23 -34.12
CA GLY A 32 -22.19 -11.61 -33.19
C GLY A 32 -22.70 -11.86 -31.77
N THR A 33 -23.59 -10.99 -31.28
CA THR A 33 -24.21 -11.16 -29.95
C THR A 33 -25.16 -12.36 -29.89
N ILE A 34 -25.92 -12.64 -30.96
CA ILE A 34 -26.79 -13.82 -31.03
C ILE A 34 -25.95 -15.11 -31.08
N ALA A 35 -24.82 -15.12 -31.80
CA ALA A 35 -23.93 -16.27 -31.83
C ALA A 35 -23.28 -16.54 -30.46
N LEU A 36 -22.89 -15.48 -29.73
CA LEU A 36 -22.34 -15.59 -28.37
C LEU A 36 -23.40 -16.09 -27.36
N PHE A 37 -24.64 -15.63 -27.49
CA PHE A 37 -25.75 -16.06 -26.63
C PHE A 37 -26.19 -17.51 -26.95
N THR A 38 -26.15 -17.91 -28.22
CA THR A 38 -26.44 -19.30 -28.64
C THR A 38 -25.33 -20.26 -28.22
N PHE A 39 -24.08 -19.80 -28.14
CA PHE A 39 -22.96 -20.57 -27.60
C PHE A 39 -23.04 -20.72 -26.07
N MET A 40 -23.55 -19.73 -25.34
CA MET A 40 -23.78 -19.83 -23.89
C MET A 40 -25.01 -20.69 -23.54
N MET A 41 -26.05 -20.70 -24.38
CA MET A 41 -27.29 -21.46 -24.12
C MET A 41 -27.24 -22.92 -24.59
N THR A 42 -26.20 -23.35 -25.32
CA THR A 42 -26.00 -24.77 -25.69
C THR A 42 -25.00 -25.51 -24.81
N ALA A 43 -24.39 -24.82 -23.83
CA ALA A 43 -23.49 -25.43 -22.84
C ALA A 43 -24.20 -25.97 -21.58
N ASP A 44 -25.51 -25.75 -21.45
CA ASP A 44 -26.31 -26.23 -20.32
C ASP A 44 -27.63 -26.77 -20.87
N VAL A 45 -27.67 -28.07 -21.16
CA VAL A 45 -28.84 -28.99 -21.12
C VAL A 45 -28.38 -30.32 -21.71
N SER A 46 -27.96 -31.25 -20.83
CA SER A 46 -28.21 -32.67 -21.05
C SER A 46 -28.12 -33.44 -19.72
N LEU A 47 -29.13 -34.29 -19.52
CA LEU A 47 -29.28 -35.38 -18.55
C LEU A 47 -29.85 -35.07 -17.16
N GLN A 48 -31.18 -35.15 -17.09
CA GLN A 48 -31.86 -35.98 -16.07
C GLN A 48 -32.31 -37.29 -16.75
N ASP A 49 -31.81 -38.44 -16.28
CA ASP A 49 -32.61 -39.49 -15.64
C ASP A 49 -31.82 -40.81 -15.49
N GLY A 50 -31.82 -41.34 -14.26
CA GLY A 50 -31.90 -42.79 -14.04
C GLY A 50 -30.63 -43.58 -13.64
N VAL A 51 -30.66 -44.07 -12.39
CA VAL A 51 -30.14 -45.37 -11.91
C VAL A 51 -28.66 -45.47 -11.48
N SER A 52 -28.50 -45.54 -10.15
CA SER A 52 -27.64 -46.43 -9.35
C SER A 52 -26.15 -46.65 -9.69
N ALA A 53 -25.33 -46.42 -8.65
CA ALA A 53 -24.06 -47.06 -8.29
C ALA A 53 -22.75 -46.26 -8.47
N THR A 54 -22.00 -46.28 -7.35
CA THR A 54 -20.56 -46.05 -7.14
C THR A 54 -19.99 -44.64 -7.28
N VAL A 55 -19.65 -44.11 -6.10
CA VAL A 55 -18.83 -42.92 -5.84
C VAL A 55 -17.42 -43.12 -6.43
N GLY A 56 -17.08 -42.31 -7.42
CA GLY A 56 -15.72 -42.09 -7.90
C GLY A 56 -15.46 -40.58 -7.92
N ASP A 57 -14.57 -40.14 -7.04
CA ASP A 57 -14.14 -38.77 -6.85
C ASP A 57 -13.30 -38.28 -8.05
N GLN A 58 -13.71 -37.18 -8.69
CA GLN A 58 -12.90 -36.44 -9.65
C GLN A 58 -13.02 -34.94 -9.37
N THR A 59 -12.19 -34.46 -8.45
CA THR A 59 -11.78 -33.07 -8.33
C THR A 59 -10.47 -32.85 -9.10
N THR A 60 -10.56 -32.23 -10.28
CA THR A 60 -9.43 -31.66 -11.06
C THR A 60 -9.94 -30.34 -11.65
N ASN A 61 -9.22 -29.25 -11.88
CA ASN A 61 -7.82 -28.88 -11.75
C ASN A 61 -7.80 -27.34 -11.62
N ASN A 62 -7.58 -26.79 -10.42
CA ASN A 62 -7.28 -25.37 -10.21
C ASN A 62 -5.98 -25.17 -9.40
N ASN A 63 -5.22 -26.25 -9.13
CA ASN A 63 -4.05 -26.22 -8.25
C ASN A 63 -2.74 -25.78 -8.95
N ASP A 64 -2.63 -25.90 -10.27
CA ASP A 64 -1.34 -25.74 -10.96
C ASP A 64 -0.83 -24.30 -11.02
N ASN A 65 -1.72 -23.30 -11.09
CA ASN A 65 -1.29 -21.90 -11.08
C ASN A 65 -0.82 -21.40 -9.70
N SER A 66 -1.37 -21.96 -8.61
CA SER A 66 -1.01 -21.54 -7.25
C SER A 66 0.38 -22.01 -6.82
N ASN A 67 0.82 -23.18 -7.32
CA ASN A 67 2.12 -23.75 -7.00
C ASN A 67 3.27 -23.03 -7.71
N SER A 68 3.03 -22.54 -8.95
CA SER A 68 4.00 -21.75 -9.72
C SER A 68 4.28 -20.38 -9.07
N LEU A 69 3.24 -19.69 -8.60
CA LEU A 69 3.41 -18.43 -7.86
C LEU A 69 4.18 -18.66 -6.54
N ARG A 70 3.84 -19.70 -5.78
CA ARG A 70 4.50 -20.01 -4.50
C ARG A 70 5.98 -20.35 -4.64
N SER A 71 6.39 -21.06 -5.69
CA SER A 71 7.81 -21.42 -5.91
C SER A 71 8.65 -20.19 -6.26
N ASN A 72 8.10 -19.28 -7.07
CA ASN A 72 8.76 -18.03 -7.46
C ASN A 72 9.03 -17.13 -6.24
N TRP A 73 8.05 -16.97 -5.34
CA TRP A 73 8.22 -16.18 -4.11
C TRP A 73 9.27 -16.76 -3.14
N ARG A 74 9.38 -18.08 -3.03
CA ARG A 74 10.42 -18.71 -2.20
C ARG A 74 11.81 -18.44 -2.74
N GLN A 75 11.98 -18.36 -4.06
CA GLN A 75 13.24 -18.05 -4.70
C GLN A 75 13.63 -16.58 -4.48
N VAL A 76 12.73 -15.63 -4.75
CA VAL A 76 12.95 -14.20 -4.49
C VAL A 76 13.37 -13.97 -3.02
N TYR A 77 12.69 -14.61 -2.07
CA TYR A 77 13.05 -14.51 -0.66
C TYR A 77 14.47 -15.06 -0.39
N LYS A 78 14.81 -16.22 -0.95
CA LYS A 78 16.13 -16.84 -0.75
C LYS A 78 17.25 -15.94 -1.30
N GLU A 79 17.05 -15.38 -2.49
CA GLU A 79 18.02 -14.50 -3.15
C GLU A 79 18.19 -13.19 -2.37
N GLY A 80 17.10 -12.50 -2.00
CA GLY A 80 17.17 -11.30 -1.17
C GLY A 80 17.86 -11.54 0.18
N SER A 81 17.61 -12.70 0.82
CA SER A 81 18.27 -13.07 2.08
C SER A 81 19.76 -13.40 1.96
N LYS A 82 20.24 -13.77 0.76
CA LYS A 82 21.67 -14.03 0.50
C LYS A 82 22.40 -12.70 0.34
N THR A 83 21.88 -11.81 -0.51
CA THR A 83 22.44 -10.47 -0.74
C THR A 83 22.58 -9.67 0.56
N LEU A 84 21.60 -9.78 1.45
CA LEU A 84 21.62 -9.16 2.78
C LEU A 84 22.75 -9.71 3.69
N ARG A 85 23.02 -11.02 3.65
CA ARG A 85 24.10 -11.63 4.44
C ARG A 85 25.47 -11.23 3.92
N ASP A 86 25.64 -11.20 2.61
CA ASP A 86 26.88 -10.76 1.96
C ASP A 86 27.15 -9.27 2.31
N TRP A 87 26.10 -8.45 2.42
CA TRP A 87 26.22 -7.06 2.86
C TRP A 87 26.62 -6.90 4.34
N LYS A 88 26.07 -7.72 5.26
CA LYS A 88 26.53 -7.72 6.66
C LYS A 88 28.02 -8.04 6.77
N GLN A 89 28.54 -8.95 5.94
CA GLN A 89 29.97 -9.23 5.88
C GLN A 89 30.78 -8.05 5.31
N MET A 90 30.33 -7.42 4.23
CA MET A 90 31.01 -6.24 3.65
C MET A 90 30.99 -5.03 4.59
N GLY A 91 29.95 -4.92 5.42
CA GLY A 91 29.77 -3.83 6.37
C GLY A 91 30.74 -3.83 7.56
N LEU A 92 31.33 -4.98 7.89
CA LEU A 92 32.31 -5.10 8.98
C LEU A 92 33.68 -4.48 8.63
N GLU A 93 33.95 -4.25 7.34
CA GLU A 93 35.24 -3.70 6.87
C GLU A 93 35.25 -2.18 6.68
N LYS A 94 34.09 -1.51 6.67
CA LYS A 94 33.98 -0.05 6.48
C LYS A 94 33.63 0.66 7.79
N ASN A 95 34.58 0.71 8.73
CA ASN A 95 34.54 1.66 9.84
C ASN A 95 35.06 3.06 9.41
N LYS A 96 34.74 3.46 8.17
CA LYS A 96 35.06 4.81 7.68
C LYS A 96 33.95 5.71 8.16
N SER A 97 34.27 6.64 9.06
CA SER A 97 33.36 7.69 9.51
C SER A 97 32.77 8.40 8.28
N LEU A 98 31.53 8.09 7.93
CA LEU A 98 30.80 8.78 6.87
C LEU A 98 30.51 10.20 7.35
N SER A 99 30.91 11.19 6.55
CA SER A 99 30.69 12.62 6.81
C SER A 99 29.80 13.17 5.72
N TYR A 100 28.80 13.96 6.10
CA TYR A 100 27.84 14.60 5.19
C TYR A 100 27.91 16.12 5.35
N PRO A 101 28.89 16.80 4.73
CA PRO A 101 29.04 18.25 4.87
C PRO A 101 27.77 18.98 4.43
N GLY A 102 27.26 19.88 5.28
CA GLY A 102 26.08 20.71 4.96
C GLY A 102 24.73 20.03 5.18
N VAL A 103 24.70 18.75 5.57
CA VAL A 103 23.48 18.04 5.97
C VAL A 103 23.20 18.29 7.45
N ASP A 104 21.93 18.47 7.80
CA ASP A 104 21.49 18.58 9.19
C ASP A 104 21.90 17.33 10.00
N GLU A 105 22.33 17.50 11.25
CA GLU A 105 22.93 16.42 12.03
C GLU A 105 21.94 15.27 12.32
N GLU A 106 20.65 15.54 12.49
CA GLU A 106 19.65 14.48 12.68
C GLU A 106 19.42 13.68 11.39
N ILE A 107 19.40 14.35 10.25
CA ILE A 107 19.33 13.69 8.94
C ILE A 107 20.60 12.89 8.67
N ALA A 108 21.77 13.47 8.98
CA ALA A 108 23.05 12.80 8.88
C ALA A 108 23.11 11.54 9.77
N ARG A 109 22.51 11.57 10.97
CA ARG A 109 22.38 10.40 11.85
C ARG A 109 21.61 9.27 11.18
N ILE A 110 20.45 9.58 10.57
CA ILE A 110 19.65 8.59 9.83
C ILE A 110 20.47 7.98 8.68
N LEU A 111 21.17 8.82 7.90
CA LEU A 111 22.00 8.37 6.79
C LEU A 111 23.18 7.49 7.24
N ARG A 112 23.82 7.82 8.38
CA ARG A 112 24.88 6.98 8.98
C ARG A 112 24.33 5.62 9.40
N SER A 113 23.17 5.57 10.05
CA SER A 113 22.53 4.31 10.46
C SER A 113 22.11 3.46 9.26
N ALA A 114 21.77 4.11 8.13
CA ALA A 114 21.52 3.43 6.85
C ALA A 114 22.78 3.05 6.08
N ARG A 115 23.95 3.60 6.48
CA ARG A 115 25.21 3.58 5.73
C ARG A 115 25.06 4.11 4.30
N ALA A 116 24.18 5.10 4.12
CA ALA A 116 23.85 5.64 2.82
C ALA A 116 24.98 6.52 2.27
N GLU A 117 25.42 6.27 1.05
CA GLU A 117 26.41 7.13 0.38
C GLU A 117 25.67 8.12 -0.54
N ILE A 118 25.87 9.43 -0.36
CA ILE A 118 25.22 10.47 -1.16
C ILE A 118 26.26 11.47 -1.70
N ASP A 119 25.97 12.05 -2.87
CA ASP A 119 26.75 13.14 -3.43
C ASP A 119 26.34 14.52 -2.89
N ALA A 120 27.12 15.54 -3.22
CA ALA A 120 26.89 16.91 -2.75
C ALA A 120 25.59 17.53 -3.28
N GLU A 121 25.15 17.12 -4.49
CA GLU A 121 23.90 17.62 -5.08
C GLU A 121 22.68 17.07 -4.32
N THR A 122 22.69 15.79 -4.02
CA THR A 122 21.66 15.12 -3.22
C THR A 122 21.66 15.63 -1.78
N ALA A 123 22.84 15.86 -1.20
CA ALA A 123 22.96 16.44 0.13
C ALA A 123 22.31 17.83 0.24
N ALA A 124 22.39 18.65 -0.80
CA ALA A 124 21.77 19.97 -0.84
C ALA A 124 20.24 19.95 -0.94
N GLN A 125 19.64 18.81 -1.34
CA GLN A 125 18.19 18.63 -1.43
C GLN A 125 17.57 18.07 -0.14
N LEU A 126 18.40 17.59 0.79
CA LEU A 126 17.90 17.04 2.05
C LEU A 126 17.23 18.14 2.90
N PRO A 127 16.16 17.80 3.63
CA PRO A 127 15.47 18.74 4.49
C PRO A 127 16.36 19.15 5.66
N LYS A 128 16.06 20.30 6.28
CA LYS A 128 16.55 20.57 7.64
C LYS A 128 15.68 19.85 8.65
N TRP A 129 16.23 19.55 9.82
CA TRP A 129 15.44 18.91 10.87
C TRP A 129 14.28 19.80 11.34
N ALA A 130 14.49 21.12 11.35
CA ALA A 130 13.43 22.09 11.66
C ALA A 130 12.22 21.97 10.71
N ASP A 131 12.44 21.64 9.43
CA ASP A 131 11.35 21.47 8.45
C ASP A 131 10.55 20.19 8.76
N VAL A 132 11.23 19.11 9.16
CA VAL A 132 10.60 17.87 9.63
C VAL A 132 9.78 18.12 10.90
N VAL A 133 10.38 18.78 11.89
CA VAL A 133 9.72 19.12 13.17
C VAL A 133 8.50 20.02 12.96
N SER A 134 8.57 20.96 12.02
CA SER A 134 7.43 21.83 11.72
C SER A 134 6.21 21.08 11.17
N GLN A 135 6.44 19.95 10.48
CA GLN A 135 5.37 19.15 9.87
C GLN A 135 4.87 18.04 10.79
N TYR A 136 5.78 17.39 11.51
CA TYR A 136 5.49 16.14 12.22
C TYR A 136 5.79 16.20 13.72
N GLY A 137 6.47 17.24 14.22
CA GLY A 137 6.93 17.32 15.61
C GLY A 137 8.32 16.71 15.81
N ASP A 138 8.85 16.86 17.02
CA ASP A 138 10.21 16.43 17.41
C ASP A 138 10.25 15.00 17.97
N LYS A 139 9.09 14.34 18.10
CA LYS A 139 8.94 13.01 18.69
C LYS A 139 7.95 12.17 17.88
N PRO A 140 8.14 10.84 17.87
CA PRO A 140 7.18 9.97 17.22
C PRO A 140 5.84 9.94 17.96
N ILE A 141 4.76 9.75 17.21
CA ILE A 141 3.41 9.53 17.74
C ILE A 141 3.09 8.05 17.62
N ILE A 142 3.10 7.35 18.76
CA ILE A 142 2.84 5.91 18.84
C ILE A 142 1.64 5.68 19.76
N HIS A 143 0.53 5.22 19.18
CA HIS A 143 -0.70 4.90 19.90
C HIS A 143 -0.82 3.40 20.17
N GLY A 144 -1.59 3.02 21.20
CA GLY A 144 -1.88 1.63 21.51
C GLY A 144 -0.86 0.95 22.45
N LEU A 145 0.11 1.69 23.00
CA LEU A 145 1.14 1.16 23.89
C LEU A 145 0.57 0.58 25.19
N GLU A 146 -0.58 1.08 25.64
CA GLU A 146 -1.33 0.53 26.77
C GLU A 146 -1.80 -0.92 26.53
N ASN A 147 -1.89 -1.35 25.26
CA ASN A 147 -2.31 -2.70 24.90
C ASN A 147 -1.16 -3.72 24.92
N CYS A 148 0.09 -3.28 25.03
CA CYS A 148 1.27 -4.14 24.97
C CYS A 148 1.27 -5.21 26.07
N GLU A 149 1.01 -4.80 27.31
CA GLU A 149 0.99 -5.72 28.45
C GLU A 149 -0.17 -6.71 28.32
N ARG A 150 -1.35 -6.22 27.95
CA ARG A 150 -2.52 -7.07 27.69
C ARG A 150 -2.22 -8.11 26.61
N TYR A 151 -1.60 -7.72 25.50
CA TYR A 151 -1.21 -8.65 24.45
C TYR A 151 -0.24 -9.72 24.95
N ARG A 152 0.83 -9.32 25.67
CA ARG A 152 1.81 -10.27 26.22
C ARG A 152 1.20 -11.25 27.22
N GLN A 153 0.16 -10.86 27.94
CA GLN A 153 -0.58 -11.75 28.85
C GLN A 153 -1.53 -12.70 28.10
N GLN A 154 -2.11 -12.25 26.98
CA GLN A 154 -3.06 -13.03 26.18
C GLN A 154 -2.38 -14.05 25.26
N VAL A 155 -1.20 -13.73 24.76
CA VAL A 155 -0.46 -14.54 23.78
C VAL A 155 0.79 -15.12 24.42
N LYS A 156 0.92 -16.44 24.37
CA LYS A 156 2.09 -17.15 24.90
C LYS A 156 3.36 -16.65 24.21
N PRO A 157 4.50 -16.53 24.92
CA PRO A 157 5.75 -16.04 24.33
C PRO A 157 6.12 -16.72 23.01
N GLU A 158 5.94 -18.03 22.91
CA GLU A 158 6.23 -18.82 21.70
C GLU A 158 5.26 -18.57 20.53
N ASP A 159 4.10 -17.95 20.78
CA ASP A 159 3.10 -17.65 19.78
C ASP A 159 3.04 -16.16 19.41
N ARG A 160 3.84 -15.31 20.07
CA ARG A 160 3.83 -13.86 19.81
C ARG A 160 4.39 -13.53 18.45
N MET A 161 3.71 -12.62 17.77
CA MET A 161 4.03 -12.18 16.43
C MET A 161 3.65 -10.70 16.26
N ILE A 162 4.39 -9.99 15.41
CA ILE A 162 4.03 -8.64 14.96
C ILE A 162 3.99 -8.59 13.44
N GLY A 163 3.06 -7.85 12.86
CA GLY A 163 2.97 -7.70 11.41
C GLY A 163 2.34 -6.38 10.98
N PRO A 164 2.77 -5.81 9.85
CA PRO A 164 2.23 -4.53 9.40
C PRO A 164 0.79 -4.67 8.91
N ALA A 165 0.05 -3.58 9.08
CA ALA A 165 -1.21 -3.25 8.42
C ALA A 165 -1.18 -1.80 7.95
N GLY A 166 -1.97 -1.45 6.94
CA GLY A 166 -2.04 -0.09 6.38
C GLY A 166 -2.70 -0.13 5.00
N ILE A 167 -3.35 0.96 4.59
CA ILE A 167 -3.73 1.14 3.17
C ILE A 167 -2.51 1.03 2.25
N PHE A 168 -2.75 0.91 0.95
CA PHE A 168 -1.66 0.91 -0.03
C PHE A 168 -0.78 2.17 0.13
N ASN A 169 0.49 2.08 -0.28
CA ASN A 169 1.47 3.19 -0.18
C ASN A 169 1.78 3.80 1.21
N THR A 170 1.45 3.13 2.31
CA THR A 170 1.76 3.57 3.71
C THR A 170 3.09 3.08 4.27
N GLY A 171 3.93 2.42 3.46
CA GLY A 171 5.24 1.94 3.92
C GLY A 171 5.24 0.63 4.71
N THR A 172 4.16 -0.16 4.66
CA THR A 172 4.10 -1.51 5.27
C THR A 172 5.27 -2.44 4.93
N ASN A 173 5.82 -2.34 3.71
CA ASN A 173 7.03 -3.09 3.33
C ASN A 173 8.27 -2.55 4.01
N LEU A 174 8.40 -1.22 4.16
CA LEU A 174 9.52 -0.62 4.88
C LEU A 174 9.53 -1.17 6.31
N PHE A 175 8.42 -1.05 7.05
CA PHE A 175 8.29 -1.56 8.42
C PHE A 175 8.73 -3.02 8.53
N PHE A 176 8.17 -3.92 7.72
CA PHE A 176 8.55 -5.33 7.78
C PHE A 176 10.06 -5.53 7.61
N GLN A 177 10.66 -4.82 6.65
CA GLN A 177 12.07 -4.99 6.34
C GLN A 177 12.97 -4.42 7.44
N VAL A 178 12.65 -3.26 8.02
CA VAL A 178 13.45 -2.70 9.11
C VAL A 178 13.21 -3.45 10.43
N GLU A 179 11.98 -3.84 10.73
CA GLU A 179 11.64 -4.57 11.96
C GLU A 179 12.31 -5.95 11.99
N LYS A 180 12.29 -6.71 10.89
CA LYS A 180 12.90 -8.06 10.86
C LYS A 180 14.42 -8.05 11.10
N GLU A 181 15.10 -6.93 10.80
CA GLU A 181 16.55 -6.79 10.96
C GLU A 181 16.92 -6.34 12.37
N ASN A 182 16.01 -5.62 13.04
CA ASN A 182 16.28 -4.98 14.33
C ASN A 182 15.55 -5.61 15.51
N CYS A 183 14.55 -6.48 15.29
CA CYS A 183 13.79 -7.13 16.35
C CYS A 183 13.82 -8.65 16.27
N VAL A 184 13.91 -9.29 17.43
CA VAL A 184 13.75 -10.74 17.58
C VAL A 184 12.89 -11.11 18.78
N ILE A 185 11.77 -11.80 18.54
CA ILE A 185 11.02 -12.53 19.57
C ILE A 185 11.64 -13.91 19.69
N LYS A 186 12.54 -14.10 20.66
CA LYS A 186 13.38 -15.31 20.77
C LYS A 186 12.55 -16.57 20.95
N GLU A 187 11.47 -16.47 21.72
CA GLU A 187 10.57 -17.55 22.07
C GLU A 187 9.75 -18.03 20.88
N ALA A 188 9.50 -17.18 19.87
CA ALA A 188 8.77 -17.56 18.65
C ALA A 188 9.46 -18.72 17.89
N ALA A 189 10.78 -18.91 18.06
CA ALA A 189 11.51 -20.06 17.53
C ALA A 189 11.08 -21.41 18.12
N LEU A 190 10.38 -21.41 19.26
CA LEU A 190 9.91 -22.60 19.96
C LEU A 190 8.47 -22.99 19.58
N SER A 191 7.80 -22.15 18.79
CA SER A 191 6.41 -22.35 18.37
C SER A 191 6.22 -23.70 17.67
N LYS A 192 5.14 -24.41 18.02
CA LYS A 192 4.70 -25.65 17.36
C LYS A 192 3.35 -25.51 16.64
N SER A 193 2.68 -24.39 16.87
CA SER A 193 1.33 -24.04 16.40
C SER A 193 1.34 -23.46 14.98
N HIS A 194 2.47 -22.92 14.52
CA HIS A 194 2.59 -22.29 13.21
C HIS A 194 3.83 -22.76 12.47
N SER A 195 3.72 -22.95 11.15
CA SER A 195 4.87 -23.23 10.27
C SER A 195 5.64 -21.96 9.88
N GLU A 196 5.03 -20.79 10.05
CA GLU A 196 5.56 -19.44 9.85
C GLU A 196 4.90 -18.53 10.89
N PRO A 197 5.55 -17.51 11.46
CA PRO A 197 6.73 -16.84 10.96
C PRO A 197 7.99 -17.58 11.37
N ARG A 198 9.05 -17.41 10.58
CA ARG A 198 10.39 -17.81 10.96
C ARG A 198 10.75 -17.32 12.36
N LYS A 199 11.73 -18.02 12.95
CA LYS A 199 12.34 -17.94 14.30
C LYS A 199 12.38 -16.62 15.08
N ASN A 200 12.07 -15.46 14.47
CA ASN A 200 12.12 -14.15 15.10
C ASN A 200 10.75 -13.51 15.40
N GLY A 201 9.63 -14.14 15.02
CA GLY A 201 8.29 -13.62 15.34
C GLY A 201 7.82 -12.44 14.47
N ILE A 202 8.60 -11.99 13.49
CA ILE A 202 8.27 -10.84 12.64
C ILE A 202 7.58 -11.30 11.35
N ARG A 203 6.40 -10.76 11.04
CA ARG A 203 5.59 -11.13 9.87
C ARG A 203 5.62 -10.09 8.77
N TYR A 204 5.56 -10.55 7.53
CA TYR A 204 5.39 -9.68 6.35
C TYR A 204 4.06 -8.92 6.30
N GLN A 205 3.02 -9.49 6.90
CA GLN A 205 1.69 -8.92 7.00
C GLN A 205 0.88 -9.57 8.12
N VAL A 206 -0.16 -8.88 8.58
CA VAL A 206 -1.23 -9.49 9.38
C VAL A 206 -1.91 -10.66 8.64
N PRO A 207 -2.44 -11.69 9.34
CA PRO A 207 -2.91 -12.93 8.71
C PRO A 207 -4.08 -12.78 7.74
N TRP A 208 -4.87 -11.71 7.85
CA TRP A 208 -5.99 -11.41 6.96
C TRP A 208 -5.59 -10.53 5.77
N GLY A 209 -4.30 -10.15 5.64
CA GLY A 209 -3.77 -9.32 4.57
C GLY A 209 -3.71 -7.84 4.99
N LYS A 210 -2.52 -7.24 4.84
CA LYS A 210 -2.21 -5.92 5.42
C LYS A 210 -2.97 -4.73 4.84
N HIS A 211 -3.51 -4.84 3.63
CA HIS A 211 -4.25 -3.77 2.95
C HIS A 211 -5.77 -3.95 3.04
N ASN A 212 -6.24 -5.02 3.67
CA ASN A 212 -7.67 -5.29 3.75
C ASN A 212 -8.31 -4.56 4.95
N PRO A 213 -9.55 -4.05 4.82
CA PRO A 213 -10.31 -3.45 5.91
C PRO A 213 -10.47 -4.42 7.07
N VAL A 214 -10.17 -3.96 8.28
CA VAL A 214 -10.09 -4.84 9.45
C VAL A 214 -11.46 -5.41 9.82
N LYS A 215 -12.52 -4.61 9.71
CA LYS A 215 -13.89 -4.96 10.12
C LYS A 215 -14.45 -6.13 9.33
N THR A 216 -14.17 -6.16 8.02
CA THR A 216 -14.72 -7.16 7.11
C THR A 216 -13.77 -8.35 6.87
N HIS A 217 -12.48 -8.23 7.19
CA HIS A 217 -11.49 -9.26 6.84
C HIS A 217 -10.85 -9.97 8.03
N ARG A 218 -10.71 -9.36 9.21
CA ARG A 218 -10.17 -10.07 10.36
C ARG A 218 -11.12 -11.22 10.73
N PHE A 219 -10.58 -12.44 10.90
CA PHE A 219 -11.28 -13.73 11.04
C PHE A 219 -12.16 -14.19 9.89
N HIS A 220 -12.44 -13.32 8.93
CA HIS A 220 -13.20 -13.69 7.75
C HIS A 220 -12.27 -14.05 6.59
N ASN A 221 -11.07 -13.49 6.51
CA ASN A 221 -10.09 -13.73 5.45
C ASN A 221 -8.82 -14.38 5.97
N VAL A 222 -8.23 -15.24 5.15
CA VAL A 222 -6.88 -15.79 5.35
C VAL A 222 -6.06 -15.38 4.14
N ALA A 223 -5.03 -14.56 4.36
CA ALA A 223 -4.16 -14.10 3.29
C ALA A 223 -3.51 -15.30 2.59
N ALA A 224 -3.63 -15.32 1.25
CA ALA A 224 -3.11 -16.42 0.43
C ALA A 224 -1.62 -16.68 0.66
N ALA A 225 -0.86 -15.62 0.91
CA ALA A 225 0.53 -15.67 1.33
C ALA A 225 0.63 -15.35 2.83
N TRP A 226 1.31 -16.20 3.60
CA TRP A 226 1.62 -15.96 5.02
C TRP A 226 0.40 -15.81 5.96
N GLY A 227 -0.82 -16.14 5.54
CA GLY A 227 -1.99 -16.16 6.43
C GLY A 227 -2.36 -17.54 6.96
N ALA A 228 -2.08 -18.60 6.19
CA ALA A 228 -2.53 -19.95 6.52
C ALA A 228 -1.87 -20.51 7.78
N GLY A 229 -2.67 -21.14 8.65
CA GLY A 229 -2.20 -21.78 9.89
C GLY A 229 -1.87 -20.81 11.02
N ILE A 230 -2.24 -19.52 10.89
CA ILE A 230 -1.98 -18.50 11.91
C ILE A 230 -3.26 -18.17 12.64
N LYS A 231 -3.24 -18.27 13.96
CA LYS A 231 -4.31 -17.75 14.79
C LYS A 231 -4.21 -16.23 14.81
N GLN A 232 -5.25 -15.56 14.31
CA GLN A 232 -5.19 -14.12 14.05
C GLN A 232 -5.15 -13.27 15.33
N ASP A 233 -5.53 -13.83 16.47
CA ASP A 233 -5.38 -13.20 17.79
C ASP A 233 -3.93 -13.23 18.32
N ASP A 234 -3.08 -14.09 17.76
CA ASP A 234 -1.70 -14.23 18.24
C ASP A 234 -0.78 -13.20 17.57
N VAL A 235 -1.28 -12.39 16.63
CA VAL A 235 -0.53 -11.34 15.93
C VAL A 235 -0.91 -9.96 16.45
N MET A 236 0.07 -9.19 16.90
CA MET A 236 -0.03 -7.74 17.13
C MET A 236 0.02 -7.00 15.79
N PRO A 237 -1.04 -6.31 15.36
CA PRO A 237 -0.98 -5.46 14.19
C PRO A 237 -0.18 -4.19 14.48
N PHE A 238 0.73 -3.87 13.56
CA PHE A 238 1.42 -2.59 13.52
C PHE A 238 0.84 -1.77 12.37
N VAL A 239 -0.11 -0.89 12.68
CA VAL A 239 -0.85 -0.12 11.70
C VAL A 239 -0.07 1.13 11.34
N LEU A 240 0.23 1.30 10.05
CA LEU A 240 0.88 2.48 9.52
C LEU A 240 -0.15 3.46 8.96
N ILE A 241 -0.06 4.68 9.46
CA ILE A 241 -0.81 5.84 9.00
C ILE A 241 0.15 6.71 8.20
N LYS A 242 -0.28 7.27 7.08
CA LYS A 242 0.52 8.22 6.32
C LYS A 242 -0.22 9.55 6.21
N ASP A 243 0.52 10.65 6.19
CA ASP A 243 -0.03 11.98 5.95
C ASP A 243 -0.95 11.94 4.72
N PRO A 244 -2.25 12.27 4.86
CA PRO A 244 -3.23 12.04 3.81
C PRO A 244 -2.88 12.72 2.49
N TYR A 245 -2.27 13.92 2.53
CA TYR A 245 -1.87 14.65 1.33
C TYR A 245 -0.74 13.93 0.59
N HIS A 246 0.29 13.50 1.33
CA HIS A 246 1.38 12.69 0.79
C HIS A 246 0.94 11.30 0.34
N TRP A 247 -0.03 10.70 1.03
CA TRP A 247 -0.58 9.40 0.67
C TRP A 247 -1.34 9.49 -0.66
N MET A 248 -2.25 10.45 -0.82
CA MET A 248 -2.98 10.67 -2.08
C MET A 248 -2.02 10.92 -3.25
N GLY A 249 -1.01 11.79 -3.07
CA GLY A 249 0.04 11.98 -4.08
C GLY A 249 0.92 10.74 -4.32
N SER A 250 0.91 9.75 -3.43
CA SER A 250 1.61 8.48 -3.65
C SER A 250 0.78 7.47 -4.45
N GLU A 251 -0.55 7.50 -4.31
CA GLU A 251 -1.46 6.71 -5.15
C GLU A 251 -1.33 7.10 -6.63
N CYS A 252 -1.07 8.38 -6.93
CA CYS A 252 -0.77 8.85 -8.29
C CYS A 252 0.40 8.13 -8.98
N ARG A 253 1.38 7.65 -8.20
CA ARG A 253 2.53 6.92 -8.77
C ARG A 253 2.23 5.44 -8.94
N HIS A 254 1.44 4.89 -8.03
CA HIS A 254 1.11 3.46 -7.97
C HIS A 254 -0.27 3.29 -7.34
N GLU A 255 -1.32 3.28 -8.17
CA GLU A 255 -2.73 3.14 -7.75
C GLU A 255 -3.04 1.77 -7.12
N TYR A 256 -2.18 0.77 -7.32
CA TYR A 256 -2.40 -0.62 -6.89
C TYR A 256 -3.77 -1.17 -7.28
N LEU A 257 -4.69 -1.31 -6.31
CA LEU A 257 -6.04 -1.83 -6.45
C LEU A 257 -7.11 -0.74 -6.27
N LEU A 258 -6.70 0.51 -6.12
CA LEU A 258 -7.58 1.67 -6.17
C LEU A 258 -7.74 2.10 -7.63
N ARG A 259 -8.94 2.54 -8.00
CA ARG A 259 -9.26 3.09 -9.32
C ARG A 259 -10.14 4.33 -9.13
N TRP A 260 -9.74 5.44 -9.72
CA TRP A 260 -10.49 6.69 -9.75
C TRP A 260 -10.07 7.50 -10.98
N ASP A 261 -10.91 8.45 -11.39
CA ASP A 261 -10.63 9.27 -12.56
C ASP A 261 -9.53 10.30 -12.26
N HIS A 262 -8.43 10.27 -13.00
CA HIS A 262 -7.32 11.22 -12.90
C HIS A 262 -6.46 11.16 -14.17
N ASP A 263 -5.60 12.15 -14.37
CA ASP A 263 -4.63 12.15 -15.46
C ASP A 263 -3.21 12.47 -14.98
N GLU A 264 -2.23 12.29 -15.87
CA GLU A 264 -0.81 12.49 -15.55
C GLU A 264 -0.47 13.95 -15.18
N ASN A 265 -1.28 14.92 -15.61
CA ASN A 265 -1.07 16.34 -15.36
C ASN A 265 -1.82 16.82 -14.11
N HIS A 266 -2.83 16.08 -13.66
CA HIS A 266 -3.70 16.45 -12.56
C HIS A 266 -4.03 15.24 -11.69
N CYS A 267 -3.22 15.06 -10.66
CA CYS A 267 -3.37 14.02 -9.66
C CYS A 267 -2.96 14.60 -8.28
N PRO A 268 -3.76 14.43 -7.21
CA PRO A 268 -4.69 13.33 -6.98
C PRO A 268 -6.10 13.43 -7.58
N ASN A 269 -6.54 14.58 -8.09
CA ASN A 269 -7.89 14.77 -8.65
C ASN A 269 -9.00 14.33 -7.68
N VAL A 270 -9.04 14.93 -6.48
CA VAL A 270 -10.01 14.53 -5.43
C VAL A 270 -11.41 15.10 -5.64
N ILE A 271 -11.56 16.09 -6.52
CA ILE A 271 -12.84 16.67 -6.96
C ILE A 271 -12.84 16.92 -8.47
N ASP A 272 -14.01 16.94 -9.09
CA ASP A 272 -14.17 17.37 -10.48
C ASP A 272 -13.93 18.87 -10.61
N ASN A 273 -12.74 19.23 -11.09
CA ASN A 273 -12.35 20.62 -11.28
C ASN A 273 -13.12 21.34 -12.40
N THR A 274 -13.89 20.62 -13.23
CA THR A 274 -14.78 21.24 -14.23
C THR A 274 -16.06 21.80 -13.60
N VAL A 275 -16.46 21.30 -12.43
CA VAL A 275 -17.58 21.80 -11.63
C VAL A 275 -17.06 22.90 -10.71
N THR A 276 -17.43 24.16 -10.96
CA THR A 276 -16.84 25.34 -10.28
C THR A 276 -17.70 25.92 -9.16
N ASP A 277 -18.98 25.58 -9.10
CA ASP A 277 -19.96 26.15 -8.15
C ASP A 277 -20.10 25.32 -6.86
N ARG A 278 -19.55 24.11 -6.82
CA ARG A 278 -19.52 23.21 -5.65
C ARG A 278 -18.35 22.24 -5.73
N TYR A 279 -18.09 21.52 -4.64
CA TYR A 279 -17.23 20.34 -4.66
C TYR A 279 -18.03 19.13 -5.13
N GLU A 280 -17.56 18.49 -6.20
CA GLU A 280 -18.10 17.22 -6.69
C GLU A 280 -16.98 16.18 -6.54
N PRO A 281 -17.03 15.30 -5.52
CA PRO A 281 -15.92 14.39 -5.23
C PRO A 281 -15.76 13.33 -6.32
N ILE A 282 -14.52 12.92 -6.62
CA ILE A 282 -14.24 11.87 -7.61
C ILE A 282 -14.31 10.49 -6.94
N PRO A 283 -15.28 9.64 -7.31
CA PRO A 283 -15.48 8.34 -6.65
C PRO A 283 -14.28 7.42 -6.82
N VAL A 284 -13.94 6.70 -5.76
CA VAL A 284 -12.85 5.72 -5.74
C VAL A 284 -13.43 4.32 -5.58
N TYR A 285 -12.97 3.42 -6.42
CA TYR A 285 -13.23 2.00 -6.31
C TYR A 285 -11.98 1.28 -5.78
N SER A 286 -12.13 0.41 -4.79
CA SER A 286 -11.03 -0.40 -4.25
C SER A 286 -11.38 -1.88 -4.23
N LYS A 287 -10.47 -2.70 -4.75
CA LYS A 287 -10.60 -4.15 -4.72
C LYS A 287 -9.82 -4.76 -3.55
N TYR A 288 -10.53 -5.45 -2.67
CA TYR A 288 -9.95 -6.22 -1.56
C TYR A 288 -10.07 -7.74 -1.81
N ALA A 289 -9.55 -8.53 -0.87
CA ALA A 289 -9.53 -9.98 -1.01
C ALA A 289 -10.94 -10.61 -1.05
N LYS A 290 -11.93 -10.01 -0.38
CA LYS A 290 -13.28 -10.55 -0.24
C LYS A 290 -14.40 -9.65 -0.73
N SER A 291 -14.11 -8.37 -0.91
CA SER A 291 -15.09 -7.38 -1.30
C SER A 291 -14.47 -6.38 -2.26
N GLU A 292 -15.36 -5.67 -2.92
CA GLU A 292 -15.04 -4.46 -3.68
C GLU A 292 -15.81 -3.35 -2.98
N GLU A 293 -15.12 -2.29 -2.61
CA GLU A 293 -15.70 -1.17 -1.87
C GLU A 293 -15.69 0.08 -2.73
N HIS A 294 -16.69 0.93 -2.52
CA HIS A 294 -16.86 2.21 -3.18
C HIS A 294 -16.76 3.31 -2.13
N TYR A 295 -15.98 4.34 -2.45
CA TYR A 295 -15.75 5.50 -1.60
C TYR A 295 -16.07 6.76 -2.39
N ASP A 296 -16.46 7.82 -1.69
CA ASP A 296 -16.84 9.09 -2.34
C ASP A 296 -15.63 9.80 -2.95
N SER A 297 -14.46 9.69 -2.32
CA SER A 297 -13.18 10.24 -2.79
C SER A 297 -11.99 9.54 -2.15
N LEU A 298 -10.76 9.89 -2.55
CA LEU A 298 -9.56 9.42 -1.85
C LEU A 298 -9.55 9.88 -0.38
N VAL A 299 -10.13 11.05 -0.08
CA VAL A 299 -10.28 11.53 1.30
C VAL A 299 -11.16 10.57 2.11
N ASP A 300 -12.26 10.10 1.52
CA ASP A 300 -13.15 9.13 2.16
C ASP A 300 -12.47 7.75 2.35
N VAL A 301 -11.67 7.28 1.38
CA VAL A 301 -10.85 6.06 1.56
C VAL A 301 -9.99 6.16 2.81
N TRP A 302 -9.27 7.28 2.98
CA TRP A 302 -8.38 7.48 4.12
C TRP A 302 -9.16 7.52 5.43
N ASN A 303 -10.21 8.33 5.52
CA ASN A 303 -11.06 8.46 6.70
C ASN A 303 -11.68 7.12 7.10
N THR A 304 -12.40 6.49 6.17
CA THR A 304 -13.14 5.26 6.41
C THR A 304 -12.20 4.13 6.84
N TRP A 305 -11.07 3.95 6.15
CA TRP A 305 -10.16 2.85 6.49
C TRP A 305 -9.54 3.01 7.88
N TYR A 306 -9.11 4.21 8.27
CA TYR A 306 -8.51 4.41 9.59
C TYR A 306 -9.54 4.46 10.72
N ASN A 307 -10.74 5.01 10.50
CA ASN A 307 -11.83 4.93 11.48
C ASN A 307 -12.24 3.48 11.78
N GLU A 308 -12.20 2.57 10.80
CA GLU A 308 -12.42 1.15 11.08
C GLU A 308 -11.41 0.56 12.08
N TRP A 309 -10.15 1.03 12.07
CA TRP A 309 -9.15 0.61 13.05
C TRP A 309 -9.42 1.21 14.43
N GLU A 310 -9.86 2.47 14.50
CA GLU A 310 -10.25 3.11 15.77
C GLU A 310 -11.43 2.40 16.46
N GLU A 311 -12.31 1.78 15.68
CA GLU A 311 -13.43 0.98 16.21
C GLU A 311 -12.99 -0.36 16.85
N GLN A 312 -11.74 -0.79 16.67
CA GLN A 312 -11.28 -2.09 17.13
C GLN A 312 -10.83 -2.08 18.59
N SER A 313 -11.19 -3.13 19.33
CA SER A 313 -10.88 -3.29 20.76
C SER A 313 -9.77 -4.32 21.07
N PHE A 314 -9.22 -4.95 20.03
CA PHE A 314 -8.12 -5.89 20.19
C PHE A 314 -6.77 -5.14 20.25
N PRO A 315 -5.72 -5.73 20.85
CA PRO A 315 -4.40 -5.08 20.93
C PRO A 315 -3.80 -4.78 19.55
N MET A 316 -3.38 -3.52 19.36
CA MET A 316 -2.67 -3.04 18.18
C MET A 316 -1.76 -1.87 18.55
N ILE A 317 -0.78 -1.59 17.70
CA ILE A 317 0.04 -0.37 17.74
C ILE A 317 -0.24 0.41 16.46
N GLN A 318 -0.35 1.73 16.56
CA GLN A 318 -0.53 2.61 15.42
C GLN A 318 0.55 3.69 15.44
N THR A 319 1.17 3.97 14.29
CA THR A 319 2.16 5.05 14.15
C THR A 319 2.08 5.67 12.77
N ARG A 320 2.72 6.83 12.61
CA ARG A 320 2.91 7.43 11.29
C ARG A 320 4.03 6.77 10.50
N PHE A 321 3.90 6.77 9.19
CA PHE A 321 4.95 6.40 8.23
C PHE A 321 6.15 7.36 8.37
N GLU A 322 5.86 8.64 8.58
CA GLU A 322 6.86 9.68 8.74
C GLU A 322 7.69 9.46 10.01
N ASP A 323 7.06 9.01 11.11
CA ASP A 323 7.77 8.61 12.33
C ASP A 323 8.67 7.40 12.10
N LEU A 324 8.22 6.43 11.31
CA LEU A 324 9.06 5.30 10.93
C LEU A 324 10.29 5.74 10.11
N VAL A 325 10.17 6.81 9.32
CA VAL A 325 11.27 7.36 8.51
C VAL A 325 12.25 8.17 9.36
N PHE A 326 11.74 9.12 10.15
CA PHE A 326 12.56 10.11 10.86
C PHE A 326 12.95 9.67 12.28
N HIS A 327 12.15 8.82 12.91
CA HIS A 327 12.32 8.31 14.27
C HIS A 327 12.38 6.77 14.30
N GLY A 328 12.81 6.15 13.19
CA GLY A 328 12.69 4.70 12.99
C GLY A 328 13.26 3.83 14.12
N GLU A 329 14.41 4.22 14.70
CA GLU A 329 15.01 3.48 15.83
C GLU A 329 14.08 3.45 17.07
N GLU A 330 13.54 4.61 17.46
CA GLU A 330 12.64 4.73 18.62
C GLU A 330 11.32 4.00 18.38
N VAL A 331 10.74 4.17 17.18
CA VAL A 331 9.50 3.52 16.78
C VAL A 331 9.61 2.00 16.81
N LEU A 332 10.66 1.45 16.18
CA LEU A 332 10.85 0.00 16.08
C LEU A 332 11.25 -0.61 17.41
N LYS A 333 12.08 0.07 18.21
CA LYS A 333 12.41 -0.38 19.55
C LYS A 333 11.16 -0.50 20.41
N THR A 334 10.31 0.52 20.39
CA THR A 334 9.04 0.53 21.12
C THR A 334 8.12 -0.60 20.65
N ALA A 335 8.00 -0.79 19.34
CA ALA A 335 7.19 -1.87 18.76
C ALA A 335 7.70 -3.27 19.15
N CYS A 336 9.01 -3.47 19.09
CA CYS A 336 9.66 -4.73 19.44
C CYS A 336 9.46 -5.08 20.92
N GLU A 337 9.73 -4.13 21.81
CA GLU A 337 9.54 -4.31 23.26
C GLU A 337 8.06 -4.54 23.61
N CYS A 338 7.14 -3.89 22.89
CA CYS A 338 5.70 -4.09 23.08
C CYS A 338 5.28 -5.55 22.95
N VAL A 339 5.81 -6.27 21.97
CA VAL A 339 5.50 -7.69 21.73
C VAL A 339 6.42 -8.66 22.51
N GLY A 340 7.26 -8.13 23.40
CA GLY A 340 8.22 -8.92 24.19
C GLY A 340 9.42 -9.40 23.38
N GLY A 341 9.72 -8.73 22.27
CA GLY A 341 10.95 -8.95 21.51
C GLY A 341 12.16 -8.28 22.17
N VAL A 342 13.33 -8.61 21.63
CA VAL A 342 14.61 -7.99 21.98
C VAL A 342 15.07 -7.17 20.78
N PHE A 343 15.25 -5.87 21.00
CA PHE A 343 15.75 -4.96 19.97
C PHE A 343 17.27 -5.05 19.85
N SER A 344 17.78 -4.86 18.64
CA SER A 344 19.22 -4.85 18.34
C SER A 344 19.87 -3.57 18.87
N ASP A 345 21.03 -3.68 19.53
CA ASP A 345 21.84 -2.52 19.92
C ASP A 345 22.47 -1.83 18.69
N ASP A 346 22.68 -2.59 17.61
CA ASP A 346 23.17 -2.09 16.32
C ASP A 346 21.98 -1.83 15.41
N PHE A 347 21.33 -0.67 15.53
CA PHE A 347 20.21 -0.31 14.68
C PHE A 347 20.64 -0.20 13.20
N VAL A 348 19.95 -0.93 12.32
CA VAL A 348 20.16 -0.92 10.88
C VAL A 348 18.95 -0.32 10.18
N PHE A 349 19.15 0.82 9.54
CA PHE A 349 18.18 1.33 8.57
C PHE A 349 18.40 0.68 7.21
N ILE A 350 17.35 0.50 6.42
CA ILE A 350 17.45 -0.04 5.07
C ILE A 350 17.54 1.11 4.06
N GLU A 351 18.72 1.26 3.45
CA GLU A 351 18.96 2.26 2.40
C GLU A 351 18.20 1.95 1.11
N ARG A 352 18.31 0.68 0.66
CA ARG A 352 17.75 0.23 -0.63
C ARG A 352 16.24 0.22 -0.60
N ASN A 353 15.64 0.32 -1.79
CA ASN A 353 14.20 0.20 -1.91
C ASN A 353 13.75 -1.17 -1.37
N ALA A 354 12.85 -1.14 -0.38
CA ALA A 354 12.26 -2.32 0.26
C ALA A 354 11.57 -3.31 -0.72
N LYS A 355 11.44 -2.93 -1.99
CA LYS A 355 10.77 -3.65 -3.07
C LYS A 355 11.68 -3.93 -4.30
N GLU A 356 12.98 -3.61 -4.26
CA GLU A 356 13.90 -3.72 -5.42
C GLU A 356 13.98 -5.13 -6.02
N ASP A 357 13.82 -6.18 -5.19
CA ASP A 357 13.89 -7.58 -5.65
C ASP A 357 12.65 -8.04 -6.45
N LEU A 358 11.68 -7.15 -6.71
CA LEU A 358 10.45 -7.47 -7.42
C LEU A 358 10.31 -6.62 -8.69
N PRO A 359 10.22 -7.24 -9.90
CA PRO A 359 10.13 -6.54 -11.18
C PRO A 359 8.98 -5.51 -11.26
N LEU A 360 7.91 -5.73 -10.50
CA LEU A 360 6.72 -4.87 -10.44
C LEU A 360 6.93 -3.54 -9.70
N ASN A 361 8.12 -3.27 -9.15
CA ASN A 361 8.37 -2.08 -8.31
C ASN A 361 9.56 -1.22 -8.78
N ALA A 362 9.88 -1.26 -10.08
CA ALA A 362 10.78 -0.29 -10.68
C ALA A 362 10.27 1.13 -10.38
N GLY A 363 11.07 1.95 -9.70
CA GLY A 363 10.73 3.34 -9.35
C GLY A 363 10.38 3.60 -7.88
N ALA A 364 10.27 2.59 -7.02
CA ALA A 364 10.06 2.84 -5.60
C ALA A 364 11.30 3.53 -4.96
N ASN A 365 11.01 4.44 -4.02
CA ASN A 365 12.01 5.34 -3.47
C ASN A 365 12.90 4.62 -2.46
N GLY A 366 14.22 4.80 -2.58
CA GLY A 366 15.16 4.50 -1.49
C GLY A 366 14.98 5.49 -0.32
N LEU A 367 15.73 5.25 0.76
CA LEU A 367 15.69 6.10 1.96
C LEU A 367 15.93 7.58 1.65
N VAL A 368 16.97 7.89 0.87
CA VAL A 368 17.36 9.28 0.60
C VAL A 368 16.24 10.05 -0.11
N LYS A 369 15.64 9.46 -1.14
CA LYS A 369 14.51 10.06 -1.86
C LYS A 369 13.27 10.18 -0.96
N THR A 370 13.09 9.26 -0.01
CA THR A 370 12.05 9.32 1.01
C THR A 370 12.26 10.52 1.94
N LEU A 371 13.48 10.73 2.45
CA LEU A 371 13.82 11.88 3.30
C LEU A 371 13.58 13.21 2.58
N ILE A 372 14.00 13.32 1.31
CA ILE A 372 13.76 14.52 0.48
C ILE A 372 12.26 14.73 0.26
N GLN A 373 11.52 13.67 -0.07
CA GLN A 373 10.11 13.77 -0.41
C GLN A 373 9.29 14.21 0.80
N TYR A 374 9.40 13.53 1.94
CA TYR A 374 8.52 13.76 3.09
C TYR A 374 9.05 14.83 4.04
N GLY A 375 10.35 15.15 3.99
CA GLY A 375 10.92 16.19 4.85
C GLY A 375 10.70 17.62 4.36
N ASN A 376 10.19 17.79 3.13
CA ASN A 376 9.97 19.10 2.53
C ASN A 376 8.46 19.37 2.37
N SER A 377 7.96 20.36 3.10
CA SER A 377 6.54 20.75 3.09
C SER A 377 6.01 21.15 1.72
N ASN A 378 6.87 21.63 0.81
CA ASN A 378 6.47 22.00 -0.54
C ASN A 378 6.07 20.77 -1.38
N ASN A 379 6.55 19.58 -1.02
CA ASN A 379 6.18 18.34 -1.71
C ASN A 379 4.84 17.78 -1.22
N ARG A 380 4.35 18.24 -0.06
CA ARG A 380 3.12 17.73 0.57
C ARG A 380 1.89 17.92 -0.29
N LEU A 381 1.79 19.08 -0.95
CA LEU A 381 0.66 19.46 -1.80
C LEU A 381 0.96 19.33 -3.29
N HIS A 382 2.03 18.61 -3.66
CA HIS A 382 2.40 18.45 -5.05
C HIS A 382 1.26 17.80 -5.85
N GLY A 383 0.80 18.48 -6.90
CA GLY A 383 -0.28 18.04 -7.78
C GLY A 383 -1.68 18.49 -7.37
N PHE A 384 -1.87 19.00 -6.14
CA PHE A 384 -3.14 19.57 -5.71
C PHE A 384 -3.36 20.98 -6.28
N THR A 385 -4.61 21.28 -6.61
CA THR A 385 -5.13 22.63 -6.82
C THR A 385 -5.63 23.24 -5.51
N ASP A 386 -5.75 24.56 -5.46
CA ASP A 386 -6.26 25.29 -4.28
C ASP A 386 -7.63 24.77 -3.82
N ARG A 387 -8.52 24.44 -4.76
CA ARG A 387 -9.85 23.90 -4.47
C ARG A 387 -9.80 22.50 -3.87
N GLU A 388 -8.89 21.66 -4.33
CA GLU A 388 -8.68 20.33 -3.75
C GLU A 388 -8.08 20.40 -2.36
N VAL A 389 -7.16 21.35 -2.13
CA VAL A 389 -6.60 21.60 -0.78
C VAL A 389 -7.71 22.00 0.19
N LEU A 390 -8.60 22.90 -0.22
CA LEU A 390 -9.76 23.31 0.58
C LEU A 390 -10.73 22.15 0.82
N TYR A 391 -11.10 21.41 -0.23
CA TYR A 391 -11.97 20.25 -0.12
C TYR A 391 -11.40 19.21 0.85
N ALA A 392 -10.12 18.83 0.69
CA ALA A 392 -9.47 17.88 1.57
C ALA A 392 -9.38 18.39 3.02
N GLY A 393 -9.06 19.68 3.21
CA GLY A 393 -9.02 20.31 4.53
C GLY A 393 -10.37 20.31 5.26
N GLU A 394 -11.48 20.45 4.52
CA GLU A 394 -12.84 20.44 5.07
C GLU A 394 -13.40 19.02 5.31
N ASN A 395 -12.91 18.02 4.57
CA ASN A 395 -13.51 16.67 4.57
C ASN A 395 -12.63 15.60 5.20
N LEU A 396 -11.36 15.85 5.50
CA LEU A 396 -10.55 14.95 6.33
C LEU A 396 -11.10 14.90 7.75
N ASP A 397 -11.12 13.71 8.33
CA ASP A 397 -11.60 13.50 9.69
C ASP A 397 -10.71 14.24 10.69
N ALA A 398 -11.27 15.28 11.32
CA ALA A 398 -10.52 16.14 12.23
C ALA A 398 -9.97 15.38 13.45
N ALA A 399 -10.67 14.36 13.94
CA ALA A 399 -10.22 13.58 15.08
C ALA A 399 -9.05 12.68 14.71
N LEU A 400 -9.06 12.07 13.52
CA LEU A 400 -7.90 11.32 13.01
C LEU A 400 -6.70 12.25 12.75
N MET A 401 -6.93 13.41 12.14
CA MET A 401 -5.88 14.41 11.89
C MET A 401 -5.23 14.88 13.20
N GLU A 402 -6.04 15.21 14.21
CA GLU A 402 -5.56 15.59 15.55
C GLU A 402 -4.81 14.43 16.23
N LYS A 403 -5.40 13.23 16.25
CA LYS A 403 -4.81 12.04 16.88
C LYS A 403 -3.42 11.74 16.33
N PHE A 404 -3.24 11.83 15.01
CA PHE A 404 -1.96 11.57 14.36
C PHE A 404 -1.10 12.84 14.19
N GLY A 405 -1.51 13.98 14.75
CA GLY A 405 -0.72 15.21 14.72
C GLY A 405 -0.45 15.73 13.31
N TYR A 406 -1.38 15.51 12.37
CA TYR A 406 -1.32 16.12 11.05
C TYR A 406 -2.04 17.46 11.06
N VAL A 407 -1.32 18.52 10.72
CA VAL A 407 -1.91 19.85 10.60
C VAL A 407 -2.45 20.03 9.18
N PRO A 408 -3.70 20.46 8.98
CA PRO A 408 -4.17 20.86 7.65
C PRO A 408 -3.27 21.95 7.05
N PRO A 409 -2.99 21.92 5.74
CA PRO A 409 -2.28 23.01 5.08
C PRO A 409 -3.03 24.34 5.27
N PRO A 410 -2.31 25.48 5.26
CA PRO A 410 -2.98 26.78 5.27
C PRO A 410 -3.90 26.91 4.07
N SER A 411 -5.07 27.54 4.26
CA SER A 411 -5.95 27.87 3.15
C SER A 411 -5.20 28.77 2.15
N PRO A 412 -5.25 28.46 0.84
CA PRO A 412 -4.51 29.17 -0.20
C PRO A 412 -4.95 30.62 -0.41
#